data_AF-A0A5N6WYD8-F1
#
_entry.id   AF-A0A5N6WYD8-F1
#
_cell.length_a   1.000
_cell.length_b   1.000
_cell.length_c   1.000
_cell.angle_alpha   90.00
_cell.angle_beta   90.00
_cell.angle_gamma   90.00
#
_symmetry.space_group_name_H-M   'P 1'
#
loop_
_entity.id
_entity.type
_entity.pdbx_description
1 polymer ?
#
loop_
_entity_poly.entity_id
_entity_poly.type
_entity_poly.pdbx_seq_one_letter_code
_entity_poly.pdbx_strand_id
1 'polypeptide(L)'
;MDKFTPTFDCDRFTVYRTWECQGSVIYQMTTWTDAAAYGLSWISPTKLNVVFLKVQLPTFHESYDKLAASGVELNPDTRNGLSHNLGTMLSQRIAPWETISGRAIKDLCREHPNDIIIAAPEVVGHLRIFSIVWAPQENDRPRLQGMRDFVQENFAWQLRESKIESVIRTPVQWVGSTAARLFLWGSLGPSQA
;
A
#
# COMPACT_ATOMS: atom_id res chain seq x y z
N MET A 1 15.31 -8.89 -6.89
CA MET A 1 13.84 -8.80 -6.86
C MET A 1 13.27 -8.37 -5.51
N ASP A 2 14.10 -7.93 -4.54
CA ASP A 2 13.64 -7.53 -3.20
C ASP A 2 13.40 -6.02 -3.08
N LYS A 3 12.36 -5.52 -3.74
CA LYS A 3 11.87 -4.14 -3.50
C LYS A 3 10.77 -4.07 -2.43
N PHE A 4 10.30 -5.22 -1.97
CA PHE A 4 9.28 -5.35 -0.93
C PHE A 4 9.91 -5.59 0.44
N THR A 5 9.18 -5.25 1.51
CA THR A 5 9.62 -5.60 2.85
C THR A 5 9.46 -7.11 3.13
N PRO A 6 10.23 -7.67 4.08
CA PRO A 6 10.10 -9.09 4.45
C PRO A 6 8.68 -9.47 4.91
N THR A 7 7.97 -8.54 5.54
CA THR A 7 6.61 -8.75 6.06
C THR A 7 5.51 -8.51 5.02
N PHE A 8 5.85 -8.04 3.80
CA PHE A 8 4.86 -7.67 2.79
C PHE A 8 3.97 -8.86 2.38
N ASP A 9 4.50 -10.09 2.44
CA ASP A 9 3.72 -11.31 2.15
C ASP A 9 2.58 -11.55 3.14
N CYS A 10 2.72 -11.04 4.36
CA CYS A 10 1.74 -11.17 5.44
C CYS A 10 0.70 -10.04 5.43
N ASP A 11 0.95 -8.99 4.64
CA ASP A 11 0.04 -7.85 4.54
C ASP A 11 -1.22 -8.23 3.75
N ARG A 12 -2.32 -7.61 4.13
CA ARG A 12 -3.58 -7.67 3.40
C ARG A 12 -3.95 -6.29 2.91
N PHE A 13 -4.28 -6.17 1.63
CA PHE A 13 -4.53 -4.91 0.95
C PHE A 13 -5.99 -4.79 0.52
N THR A 14 -6.58 -3.63 0.71
CA THR A 14 -7.92 -3.29 0.21
C THR A 14 -7.77 -2.24 -0.88
N VAL A 15 -8.54 -2.38 -1.98
CA VAL A 15 -8.61 -1.35 -3.02
C VAL A 15 -9.47 -0.20 -2.50
N TYR A 16 -8.90 1.00 -2.43
CA TYR A 16 -9.59 2.20 -1.96
C TYR A 16 -10.08 3.08 -3.09
N ARG A 17 -9.30 3.17 -4.17
CA ARG A 17 -9.60 4.06 -5.29
C ARG A 17 -9.05 3.49 -6.58
N THR A 18 -9.69 3.85 -7.68
CA THR A 18 -9.32 3.39 -9.02
C THR A 18 -9.45 4.53 -10.03
N TRP A 19 -8.55 4.64 -11.00
CA TRP A 19 -8.62 5.69 -12.03
C TRP A 19 -8.35 5.11 -13.42
N GLU A 20 -8.98 5.69 -14.43
CA GLU A 20 -8.55 5.55 -15.82
C GLU A 20 -7.62 6.73 -16.16
N CYS A 21 -6.43 6.43 -16.66
CA CYS A 21 -5.39 7.42 -16.95
C CYS A 21 -4.62 7.02 -18.21
N GLN A 22 -4.82 7.75 -19.31
CA GLN A 22 -4.00 7.66 -20.52
C GLN A 22 -3.83 6.21 -21.05
N GLY A 23 -4.93 5.45 -21.16
CA GLY A 23 -4.89 4.06 -21.61
C GLY A 23 -4.33 3.08 -20.56
N SER A 24 -4.41 3.44 -19.29
CA SER A 24 -4.07 2.59 -18.15
C SER A 24 -5.12 2.72 -17.07
N VAL A 25 -5.21 1.70 -16.23
CA VAL A 25 -6.01 1.71 -15.00
C VAL A 25 -5.06 1.72 -13.81
N ILE A 26 -5.32 2.58 -12.82
CA ILE A 26 -4.55 2.64 -11.58
C ILE A 26 -5.43 2.19 -10.42
N TYR A 27 -4.95 1.25 -9.62
CA TYR A 27 -5.55 0.84 -8.36
C TYR A 27 -4.70 1.37 -7.21
N GLN A 28 -5.30 2.15 -6.31
CA GLN A 28 -4.72 2.46 -5.02
C GLN A 28 -5.20 1.44 -4.01
N MET A 29 -4.26 0.72 -3.41
CA MET A 29 -4.50 -0.25 -2.36
C MET A 29 -3.79 0.17 -1.08
N THR A 30 -4.37 -0.10 0.08
CA THR A 30 -3.73 0.18 1.38
C THR A 30 -3.84 -1.02 2.30
N THR A 31 -2.90 -1.17 3.22
CA THR A 31 -2.94 -2.26 4.19
C THR A 31 -4.15 -2.14 5.12
N TRP A 32 -4.87 -3.25 5.27
CA TRP A 32 -6.14 -3.40 5.98
C TRP A 32 -6.06 -3.09 7.49
N THR A 33 -4.88 -3.03 8.09
CA THR A 33 -4.68 -2.76 9.52
C THR A 33 -4.94 -1.28 9.91
N ASP A 34 -5.98 -0.65 9.36
CA ASP A 34 -6.30 0.78 9.52
C ASP A 34 -6.54 1.20 10.98
N ALA A 35 -6.97 0.28 11.87
CA ALA A 35 -7.16 0.60 13.30
C ALA A 35 -6.00 0.13 14.19
N ALA A 36 -5.57 -1.13 14.07
CA ALA A 36 -4.54 -1.70 14.93
C ALA A 36 -3.12 -1.22 14.56
N ALA A 37 -2.78 -1.09 13.27
CA ALA A 37 -1.50 -0.53 12.86
C ALA A 37 -1.47 0.99 13.02
N TYR A 38 -2.60 1.69 12.88
CA TYR A 38 -2.69 3.10 13.25
C TYR A 38 -2.42 3.29 14.75
N GLY A 39 -3.10 2.54 15.62
CA GLY A 39 -2.84 2.56 17.07
C GLY A 39 -1.40 2.18 17.44
N LEU A 40 -0.87 1.10 16.86
CA LEU A 40 0.53 0.70 17.05
C LEU A 40 1.52 1.74 16.47
N SER A 41 1.17 2.49 15.43
CA SER A 41 2.05 3.50 14.84
C SER A 41 2.28 4.72 15.74
N TRP A 42 1.47 4.92 16.78
CA TRP A 42 1.71 5.94 17.80
C TRP A 42 2.83 5.56 18.77
N ILE A 43 3.07 4.27 18.97
CA ILE A 43 4.02 3.73 19.95
C ILE A 43 5.17 2.94 19.33
N SER A 44 5.08 2.62 18.04
CA SER A 44 6.06 1.90 17.23
C SER A 44 6.18 2.59 15.86
N PRO A 45 7.34 2.59 15.20
CA PRO A 45 7.51 3.14 13.84
C PRO A 45 6.87 2.24 12.76
N THR A 46 5.64 1.76 12.99
CA THR A 46 4.87 0.95 12.05
C THR A 46 4.52 1.80 10.83
N LYS A 47 4.89 1.33 9.64
CA LYS A 47 4.58 1.99 8.38
C LYS A 47 3.37 1.34 7.73
N LEU A 48 2.42 2.15 7.28
CA LEU A 48 1.28 1.72 6.49
C LEU A 48 1.73 1.59 5.04
N ASN A 49 1.56 0.40 4.45
CA ASN A 49 1.96 0.16 3.07
C ASN A 49 0.81 0.58 2.14
N VAL A 50 1.12 1.44 1.17
CA VAL A 50 0.22 1.89 0.11
C VAL A 50 0.78 1.39 -1.21
N VAL A 51 -0.02 0.69 -1.99
CA VAL A 51 0.36 0.20 -3.31
C VAL A 51 -0.42 0.99 -4.34
N PHE A 52 0.27 1.60 -5.29
CA PHE A 52 -0.33 2.07 -6.53
C PHE A 52 0.05 1.11 -7.64
N LEU A 53 -0.91 0.28 -8.07
CA LEU A 53 -0.76 -0.67 -9.16
C LEU A 53 -1.36 -0.07 -10.43
N LYS A 54 -0.51 0.30 -11.38
CA LYS A 54 -0.92 0.74 -12.71
C LYS A 54 -0.89 -0.45 -13.66
N VAL A 55 -2.01 -0.76 -14.28
CA VAL A 55 -2.15 -1.76 -15.33
C VAL A 55 -2.31 -1.00 -16.65
N GLN A 56 -1.39 -1.21 -17.60
CA GLN A 56 -1.44 -0.57 -18.93
C GLN A 56 -2.47 -1.25 -19.85
N LEU A 57 -3.73 -1.20 -19.41
CA LEU A 57 -4.91 -1.58 -20.17
C LEU A 57 -5.90 -0.43 -20.17
N PRO A 58 -6.64 -0.22 -21.27
CA PRO A 58 -7.46 0.96 -21.47
C PRO A 58 -8.71 1.03 -20.59
N THR A 59 -9.22 -0.10 -20.09
CA THR A 59 -10.51 -0.17 -19.39
C THR A 59 -10.43 -0.91 -18.06
N PHE A 60 -11.30 -0.53 -17.11
CA PHE A 60 -11.42 -1.23 -15.82
C PHE A 60 -11.68 -2.73 -15.99
N HIS A 61 -12.54 -3.10 -16.92
CA HIS A 61 -12.89 -4.50 -17.18
C HIS A 61 -11.69 -5.33 -17.61
N GLU A 62 -10.97 -4.87 -18.63
CA GLU A 62 -9.78 -5.60 -19.12
C GLU A 62 -8.73 -5.71 -18.04
N SER A 63 -8.48 -4.62 -17.32
CA SER A 63 -7.52 -4.59 -16.23
C SER A 63 -7.91 -5.53 -15.08
N TYR A 64 -9.18 -5.51 -14.66
CA TYR A 64 -9.71 -6.38 -13.61
C TYR A 64 -9.61 -7.85 -14.01
N ASP A 65 -10.07 -8.21 -15.21
CA ASP A 65 -10.10 -9.59 -15.68
C ASP A 65 -8.66 -10.13 -15.83
N LYS A 66 -7.71 -9.27 -16.25
CA LYS A 66 -6.29 -9.65 -16.36
C LYS A 66 -5.63 -9.85 -15.00
N LEU A 67 -5.94 -9.00 -14.01
CA LEU A 67 -5.45 -9.17 -12.64
C LEU A 67 -5.97 -10.46 -12.00
N ALA A 68 -7.28 -10.73 -12.15
CA ALA A 68 -7.89 -11.95 -11.64
C ALA A 68 -7.26 -13.21 -12.28
N ALA A 69 -7.04 -13.20 -13.59
CA ALA A 69 -6.37 -14.29 -14.31
C ALA A 69 -4.92 -14.53 -13.84
N SER A 70 -4.29 -13.53 -13.24
CA SER A 70 -2.91 -13.59 -12.72
C SER A 70 -2.85 -13.80 -11.20
N GLY A 71 -3.97 -14.21 -10.58
CA GLY A 71 -4.06 -14.51 -9.15
C GLY A 71 -4.24 -13.31 -8.23
N VAL A 72 -4.36 -12.08 -8.76
CA VAL A 72 -4.71 -10.88 -8.00
C VAL A 72 -6.22 -10.66 -8.06
N GLU A 73 -6.94 -11.38 -7.20
CA GLU A 73 -8.39 -11.30 -7.12
C GLU A 73 -8.83 -10.02 -6.38
N LEU A 74 -9.51 -9.13 -7.10
CA LEU A 74 -10.12 -7.91 -6.55
C LEU A 74 -11.60 -8.17 -6.22
N ASN A 75 -12.24 -7.31 -5.41
CA ASN A 75 -13.70 -7.34 -5.25
C ASN A 75 -14.38 -7.14 -6.63
N PRO A 76 -15.35 -7.97 -7.03
CA PRO A 76 -16.20 -7.75 -8.21
C PRO A 76 -16.74 -6.33 -8.42
N ASP A 77 -17.03 -5.57 -7.36
CA ASP A 77 -17.48 -4.18 -7.44
C ASP A 77 -16.42 -3.26 -8.07
N THR A 78 -15.14 -3.63 -8.01
CA THR A 78 -14.04 -2.89 -8.65
C THR A 78 -13.97 -3.09 -10.16
N ARG A 79 -14.71 -4.06 -10.72
CA ARG A 79 -14.65 -4.41 -12.14
C ARG A 79 -15.07 -3.26 -13.07
N ASN A 80 -15.91 -2.34 -12.56
CA ASN A 80 -16.35 -1.13 -13.27
C ASN A 80 -15.65 0.15 -12.77
N GLY A 81 -14.64 0.00 -11.91
CA GLY A 81 -14.08 1.11 -11.14
C GLY A 81 -14.92 1.47 -9.92
N LEU A 82 -14.26 2.01 -8.89
CA LEU A 82 -14.89 2.45 -7.65
C LEU A 82 -15.48 3.85 -7.79
N SER A 83 -16.72 4.02 -7.33
CA SER A 83 -17.40 5.32 -7.30
C SER A 83 -16.81 6.21 -6.19
N HIS A 84 -16.32 7.40 -6.56
CA HIS A 84 -15.53 8.31 -5.70
C HIS A 84 -16.39 9.13 -4.72
N ASN A 85 -17.54 8.60 -4.30
CA ASN A 85 -18.50 9.33 -3.50
C ASN A 85 -17.96 9.34 -2.06
N LEU A 86 -17.95 10.49 -1.39
CA LEU A 86 -17.58 10.61 0.03
C LEU A 86 -18.35 9.62 0.93
N GLY A 87 -19.60 9.29 0.58
CA GLY A 87 -20.39 8.25 1.23
C GLY A 87 -19.88 6.83 0.98
N THR A 88 -19.37 6.53 -0.22
CA THR A 88 -18.76 5.25 -0.60
C THR A 88 -17.41 5.06 0.11
N MET A 89 -16.62 6.12 0.25
CA MET A 89 -15.37 6.10 1.02
C MET A 89 -15.59 5.79 2.51
N LEU A 90 -16.73 6.22 3.08
CA LEU A 90 -17.10 5.95 4.47
C LEU A 90 -17.68 4.54 4.64
N SER A 91 -18.45 4.01 3.68
CA SER A 91 -19.00 2.65 3.75
C SER A 91 -17.97 1.55 3.47
N GLN A 92 -16.95 1.82 2.64
CA GLN A 92 -15.85 0.88 2.34
C GLN A 92 -14.93 0.61 3.53
N ARG A 93 -14.96 1.44 4.59
CA ARG A 93 -14.26 1.17 5.84
C ARG A 93 -14.79 -0.06 6.62
N ILE A 94 -15.90 -0.66 6.18
CA ILE A 94 -16.65 -1.66 6.96
C ILE A 94 -16.70 -3.05 6.26
N ALA A 95 -16.05 -3.25 5.12
CA ALA A 95 -16.06 -4.53 4.40
C ALA A 95 -14.71 -5.30 4.49
N PRO A 96 -14.49 -6.12 5.53
CA PRO A 96 -13.23 -6.85 5.75
C PRO A 96 -13.00 -8.08 4.84
N TRP A 97 -13.99 -8.47 4.02
CA TRP A 97 -14.02 -9.77 3.34
C TRP A 97 -13.30 -9.80 1.98
N GLU A 98 -12.78 -8.66 1.51
CA GLU A 98 -12.33 -8.47 0.12
C GLU A 98 -10.88 -7.96 0.07
N THR A 99 -9.99 -8.69 0.73
CA THR A 99 -8.58 -8.27 0.85
C THR A 99 -7.64 -9.11 0.00
N ILE A 100 -6.80 -8.41 -0.77
CA ILE A 100 -5.74 -8.98 -1.60
C ILE A 100 -4.56 -9.30 -0.70
N SER A 101 -3.98 -10.50 -0.83
CA SER A 101 -2.75 -10.81 -0.09
C SER A 101 -1.55 -10.10 -0.73
N GLY A 102 -0.63 -9.58 0.09
CA GLY A 102 0.63 -9.05 -0.42
C GLY A 102 1.49 -10.10 -1.13
N ARG A 103 1.31 -11.38 -0.75
CA ARG A 103 1.86 -12.51 -1.50
C ARG A 103 1.38 -12.55 -2.95
N ALA A 104 0.08 -12.42 -3.21
CA ALA A 104 -0.45 -12.41 -4.58
C ALA A 104 0.15 -11.29 -5.44
N ILE A 105 0.35 -10.10 -4.87
CA ILE A 105 1.02 -8.98 -5.57
C ILE A 105 2.48 -9.32 -5.87
N LYS A 106 3.19 -9.95 -4.92
CA LYS A 106 4.57 -10.41 -5.12
C LYS A 106 4.66 -11.51 -6.17
N ASP A 107 3.72 -12.44 -6.18
CA ASP A 107 3.70 -13.55 -7.13
C ASP A 107 3.41 -13.03 -8.54
N LEU A 108 2.47 -12.09 -8.71
CA LEU A 108 2.29 -11.34 -9.96
C LEU A 108 3.62 -10.73 -10.44
N CYS A 109 4.33 -10.04 -9.54
CA CYS A 109 5.63 -9.43 -9.88
C CYS A 109 6.71 -10.47 -10.24
N ARG A 110 6.65 -11.67 -9.65
CA ARG A 110 7.60 -12.77 -9.88
C ARG A 110 7.34 -13.50 -11.19
N GLU A 111 6.08 -13.71 -11.53
CA GLU A 111 5.65 -14.42 -12.73
C GLU A 111 5.82 -13.56 -13.99
N HIS A 112 5.80 -12.23 -13.85
CA HIS A 112 5.93 -11.28 -14.97
C HIS A 112 7.13 -10.33 -14.83
N PRO A 113 8.39 -10.83 -14.75
CA PRO A 113 9.56 -10.01 -14.47
C PRO A 113 9.92 -9.03 -15.60
N ASN A 114 9.52 -9.33 -16.84
CA ASN A 114 9.80 -8.48 -18.01
C ASN A 114 8.70 -7.44 -18.27
N ASP A 115 7.49 -7.69 -17.76
CA ASP A 115 6.30 -6.89 -18.04
C ASP A 115 5.96 -5.97 -16.86
N ILE A 116 6.69 -6.11 -15.74
CA ILE A 116 6.48 -5.34 -14.52
C ILE A 116 7.71 -4.53 -14.14
N ILE A 117 7.49 -3.25 -13.84
CA ILE A 117 8.47 -2.41 -13.16
C ILE A 117 7.91 -1.95 -11.83
N ILE A 118 8.73 -2.14 -10.79
CA ILE A 118 8.46 -1.64 -9.44
C ILE A 118 9.41 -0.47 -9.20
N ALA A 119 8.90 0.71 -8.88
CA ALA A 119 9.73 1.84 -8.45
C ALA A 119 10.39 1.57 -7.09
N ALA A 120 11.43 2.34 -6.75
CA ALA A 120 11.95 2.31 -5.39
C ALA A 120 10.84 2.80 -4.43
N PRO A 121 10.58 2.12 -3.31
CA PRO A 121 9.52 2.53 -2.40
C PRO A 121 9.77 3.93 -1.83
N GLU A 122 8.77 4.80 -1.92
CA GLU A 122 8.83 6.14 -1.33
C GLU A 122 8.33 6.07 0.12
N VAL A 123 9.08 6.65 1.06
CA VAL A 123 8.68 6.69 2.48
C VAL A 123 8.38 8.13 2.85
N VAL A 124 7.12 8.41 3.21
CA VAL A 124 6.65 9.74 3.61
C VAL A 124 5.90 9.61 4.94
N GLY A 125 6.45 10.18 6.00
CA GLY A 125 5.86 10.08 7.34
C GLY A 125 5.71 8.63 7.77
N HIS A 126 4.49 8.19 8.07
CA HIS A 126 4.17 6.80 8.41
C HIS A 126 3.76 5.96 7.19
N LEU A 127 3.76 6.50 5.98
CA LEU A 127 3.40 5.80 4.76
C LEU A 127 4.64 5.24 4.07
N ARG A 128 4.52 4.02 3.52
CA ARG A 128 5.47 3.44 2.57
C ARG A 128 4.72 3.14 1.27
N ILE A 129 5.12 3.80 0.20
CA ILE A 129 4.41 3.79 -1.08
C ILE A 129 5.17 2.92 -2.07
N PHE A 130 4.49 1.93 -2.61
CA PHE A 130 4.98 1.06 -3.68
C PHE A 130 4.26 1.43 -4.98
N SER A 131 4.99 1.94 -5.96
CA SER A 131 4.46 2.14 -7.32
C SER A 131 4.87 0.98 -8.20
N ILE A 132 3.88 0.23 -8.67
CA ILE A 132 4.03 -0.96 -9.50
C ILE A 132 3.34 -0.67 -10.83
N VAL A 133 4.04 -0.89 -11.94
CA VAL A 133 3.47 -0.76 -13.28
C VAL A 133 3.58 -2.09 -13.98
N TRP A 134 2.45 -2.56 -14.52
CA TRP A 134 2.34 -3.79 -15.28
C TRP A 134 1.84 -3.48 -16.69
N ALA A 135 2.54 -4.00 -17.70
CA ALA A 135 2.15 -3.94 -19.10
C ALA A 135 1.76 -5.35 -19.58
N PRO A 136 0.49 -5.75 -19.43
CA PRO A 136 0.07 -7.13 -19.67
C PRO A 136 -0.13 -7.50 -21.16
N GLN A 137 0.03 -6.55 -22.09
CA GLN A 137 -0.07 -6.79 -23.52
C GLN A 137 1.29 -7.23 -24.08
N GLU A 138 1.28 -8.23 -24.95
CA GLU A 138 2.50 -8.68 -25.63
C GLU A 138 3.16 -7.53 -26.41
N ASN A 139 4.47 -7.39 -26.25
CA ASN A 139 5.30 -6.35 -26.87
C ASN A 139 5.11 -4.92 -26.33
N ASP A 140 4.20 -4.67 -25.38
CA ASP A 140 4.20 -3.42 -24.63
C ASP A 140 5.30 -3.46 -23.55
N ARG A 141 5.77 -2.30 -23.12
CA ARG A 141 6.74 -2.18 -22.03
C ARG A 141 6.12 -1.43 -20.85
N PRO A 142 6.41 -1.86 -19.60
CA PRO A 142 6.02 -1.10 -18.43
C PRO A 142 6.68 0.28 -18.41
N ARG A 143 5.88 1.33 -18.12
CA ARG A 143 6.28 2.74 -18.13
C ARG A 143 5.94 3.41 -16.82
N LEU A 144 6.98 3.73 -16.04
CA LEU A 144 6.88 4.51 -14.79
C LEU A 144 6.57 6.00 -15.01
N GLN A 145 6.71 6.51 -16.24
CA GLN A 145 6.53 7.92 -16.53
C GLN A 145 5.13 8.41 -16.08
N GLY A 146 5.10 9.58 -15.42
CA GLY A 146 3.88 10.19 -14.89
C GLY A 146 3.33 9.54 -13.61
N MET A 147 3.86 8.39 -13.16
CA MET A 147 3.33 7.70 -11.99
C MET A 147 3.60 8.47 -10.69
N ARG A 148 4.78 9.07 -10.56
CA ARG A 148 5.13 9.87 -9.38
C ARG A 148 4.27 11.13 -9.30
N ASP A 149 4.13 11.85 -10.40
CA ASP A 149 3.31 13.07 -10.45
C ASP A 149 1.84 12.74 -10.16
N PHE A 150 1.33 11.64 -10.73
CA PHE A 150 0.00 11.13 -10.43
C PHE A 150 -0.21 10.88 -8.92
N VAL A 151 0.73 10.20 -8.26
CA VAL A 151 0.67 9.94 -6.81
C VAL A 151 0.71 11.25 -6.03
N GLN A 152 1.58 12.18 -6.40
CA GLN A 152 1.68 13.48 -5.73
C GLN A 152 0.40 14.31 -5.86
N GLU A 153 -0.25 14.29 -7.01
CA GLU A 153 -1.49 15.04 -7.26
C GLU A 153 -2.70 14.40 -6.58
N ASN A 154 -2.88 13.08 -6.74
CA ASN A 154 -4.09 12.38 -6.29
C ASN A 154 -4.04 11.92 -4.83
N PHE A 155 -2.84 11.96 -4.22
CA PHE A 155 -2.62 11.57 -2.83
C PHE A 155 -1.98 12.70 -1.99
N ALA A 156 -1.97 13.93 -2.51
CA ALA A 156 -1.35 15.10 -1.89
C ALA A 156 -1.79 15.32 -0.44
N TRP A 157 -3.09 15.19 -0.18
CA TRP A 157 -3.67 15.43 1.13
C TRP A 157 -3.15 14.42 2.16
N GLN A 158 -3.22 13.13 1.84
CA GLN A 158 -2.75 12.04 2.70
C GLN A 158 -1.24 12.10 2.94
N LEU A 159 -0.47 12.47 1.91
CA LEU A 159 0.97 12.72 2.03
C LEU A 159 1.26 13.87 3.02
N ARG A 160 0.51 14.97 2.92
CA ARG A 160 0.65 16.13 3.80
C ARG A 160 0.24 15.80 5.23
N GLU A 161 -0.89 15.13 5.41
CA GLU A 161 -1.39 14.68 6.70
C GLU A 161 -0.39 13.74 7.38
N SER A 162 0.11 12.72 6.67
CA SER A 162 1.11 11.80 7.19
C SER A 162 2.41 12.50 7.58
N LYS A 163 2.84 13.51 6.81
CA LYS A 163 4.01 14.32 7.13
C LYS A 163 3.80 15.12 8.42
N ILE A 164 2.65 15.77 8.58
CA ILE A 164 2.31 16.52 9.80
C ILE A 164 2.20 15.58 11.00
N GLU A 165 1.46 14.48 10.88
CA GLU A 165 1.34 13.48 11.94
C GLU A 165 2.69 12.93 12.36
N SER A 166 3.63 12.71 11.43
CA SER A 166 4.95 12.20 11.77
C SER A 166 5.73 13.15 12.68
N VAL A 167 5.59 14.46 12.48
CA VAL A 167 6.19 15.48 13.36
C VAL A 167 5.56 15.42 14.75
N ILE A 168 4.23 15.26 14.82
CA ILE A 168 3.48 15.19 16.09
C ILE A 168 3.79 13.88 16.85
N ARG A 169 3.98 12.77 16.13
CA ARG A 169 4.22 11.44 16.71
C ARG A 169 5.67 11.21 17.12
N THR A 170 6.63 11.93 16.52
CA THR A 170 8.06 11.76 16.83
C THR A 170 8.37 11.91 18.34
N PRO A 171 7.85 12.91 19.07
CA PRO A 171 8.01 13.02 20.52
C PRO A 171 7.40 11.84 21.29
N VAL A 172 6.21 11.38 20.88
CA VAL A 172 5.49 10.28 21.55
C VAL A 172 6.21 8.94 21.35
N GLN A 173 6.70 8.68 20.14
CA GLN A 173 7.51 7.50 19.83
C GLN A 173 8.85 7.52 20.57
N TRP A 174 9.46 8.70 20.76
CA TRP A 174 10.68 8.84 21.55
C TRP A 174 10.44 8.51 23.02
N VAL A 175 9.37 9.02 23.63
CA VAL A 175 9.00 8.70 25.02
C VAL A 175 8.63 7.22 25.17
N GLY A 176 7.81 6.68 24.25
CA GLY A 176 7.41 5.27 24.27
C GLY A 176 8.58 4.31 24.11
N SER A 177 9.49 4.57 23.16
CA SER A 177 10.70 3.76 22.96
C SER A 177 11.69 3.88 24.13
N THR A 178 11.79 5.06 24.75
CA THR A 178 12.61 5.28 25.95
C THR A 178 12.02 4.55 27.16
N ALA A 179 10.70 4.61 27.36
CA ALA A 179 10.00 3.88 28.42
C ALA A 179 10.11 2.36 28.22
N ALA A 180 9.94 1.86 27.00
CA ALA A 180 10.11 0.44 26.68
C ALA A 180 11.57 -0.02 26.91
N ARG A 181 12.56 0.80 26.55
CA ARG A 181 13.98 0.53 26.85
C ARG A 181 14.25 0.52 28.35
N LEU A 182 13.70 1.47 29.11
CA LEU A 182 13.84 1.50 30.57
C LEU A 182 13.16 0.30 31.24
N PHE A 183 12.01 -0.13 30.74
CA PHE A 183 11.31 -1.32 31.25
C PHE A 183 12.09 -2.61 30.97
N LEU A 184 12.66 -2.74 29.77
CA LEU A 184 13.50 -3.87 29.37
C LEU A 184 14.86 -3.88 30.09
N TRP A 185 15.43 -2.72 30.43
CA TRP A 185 16.64 -2.66 31.25
C TRP A 185 16.35 -2.90 32.73
N GLY A 186 15.19 -2.46 33.24
CA GLY A 186 14.72 -2.73 34.59
C GLY A 186 14.39 -4.20 34.85
N SER A 187 13.98 -4.95 33.81
CA SER A 187 13.77 -6.41 33.89
C SER A 187 15.05 -7.24 33.69
N LEU A 188 16.18 -6.59 33.38
CA LEU A 188 17.52 -7.19 33.27
C LEU A 188 18.47 -6.72 34.39
N GLY A 189 17.93 -6.25 35.51
CA GLY A 189 18.70 -6.03 36.73
C GLY A 189 19.33 -7.35 37.20
N PRO A 190 20.59 -7.33 37.67
CA PRO A 190 21.34 -8.54 37.98
C PRO A 190 20.60 -9.35 39.04
N SER A 191 20.34 -10.62 38.73
CA SER A 191 20.12 -11.67 39.72
C SER A 191 21.21 -11.52 40.78
N GLN A 192 20.84 -10.98 41.95
CA GLN A 192 21.74 -10.98 43.10
C GLN A 192 22.05 -12.44 43.43
N ALA A 193 23.34 -12.76 43.37
CA ALA A 193 23.93 -14.00 43.84
C ALA A 193 23.81 -14.11 45.36
#